data_AF-A0A953FEU7-F1
#
_entry.id   AF-A0A953FEU7-F1
#
_cell.length_a   1.000
_cell.length_b   1.000
_cell.length_c   1.000
_cell.angle_alpha   90.00
_cell.angle_beta   90.00
_cell.angle_gamma   90.00
#
_symmetry.space_group_name_H-M   'P 1'
#
loop_
_entity.id
_entity.type
_entity.pdbx_description
1 polymer ?
#
loop_
_entity_poly.entity_id
_entity_poly.type
_entity_poly.pdbx_seq_one_letter_code
_entity_poly.pdbx_strand_id
1 'polypeptide(L)'
;MRTALPLVVLMAGLAACCGKKHAAGQKDTTTEGQVATSSPRVLVYRTKEDHADHVPVLLSADHSRIISYPHPSDLKTANGLPVPTPVGQGYLLDNRGISKDVAYLGMSWAEYAALPEAPSMEKLNALIIDRDPLTELWEGDHRANLKDPVKEVSAWVEAGELDKHCKRLK
;
A
#
# COMPACT_ATOMS: atom_id res chain seq x y z
N MET A 1 25.81 -18.86 71.46
CA MET A 1 24.72 -19.32 72.36
C MET A 1 23.44 -18.62 71.92
N ARG A 2 22.55 -19.35 71.25
CA ARG A 2 21.21 -19.71 71.74
C ARG A 2 20.30 -18.48 71.95
N THR A 3 19.60 -18.10 70.89
CA THR A 3 18.12 -18.27 70.73
C THR A 3 17.30 -17.31 71.57
N ALA A 4 16.66 -16.34 70.92
CA ALA A 4 15.52 -15.60 71.48
C ALA A 4 14.21 -16.10 70.84
N LEU A 5 13.22 -16.20 71.73
CA LEU A 5 11.91 -16.82 71.64
C LEU A 5 10.89 -16.03 70.78
N PRO A 6 9.70 -16.61 70.50
CA PRO A 6 8.70 -16.22 69.51
C PRO A 6 7.54 -15.39 70.11
N LEU A 7 6.72 -14.79 69.25
CA LEU A 7 5.30 -14.43 69.49
C LEU A 7 4.71 -13.98 68.12
N VAL A 8 3.77 -14.64 67.44
CA VAL A 8 2.38 -15.04 67.78
C VAL A 8 1.45 -13.82 67.91
N VAL A 9 0.65 -13.61 66.84
CA VAL A 9 -0.83 -13.47 66.84
C VAL A 9 -1.51 -12.09 66.65
N LEU A 10 -2.47 -12.13 65.69
CA LEU A 10 -3.75 -11.38 65.53
C LEU A 10 -3.68 -9.84 65.37
N MET A 11 -4.64 -9.12 64.78
CA MET A 11 -6.06 -9.35 64.51
C MET A 11 -6.52 -8.47 63.33
N ALA A 12 -7.66 -8.85 62.76
CA ALA A 12 -8.37 -8.18 61.68
C ALA A 12 -8.91 -6.77 62.03
N GLY A 13 -9.11 -5.95 61.00
CA GLY A 13 -9.90 -4.73 61.06
C GLY A 13 -10.63 -4.47 59.74
N LEU A 14 -11.94 -4.80 59.71
CA LEU A 14 -12.87 -4.39 58.66
C LEU A 14 -13.20 -2.90 58.81
N ALA A 15 -13.13 -2.14 57.71
CA ALA A 15 -13.78 -0.84 57.59
C ALA A 15 -14.71 -0.87 56.36
N ALA A 16 -16.00 -0.94 56.65
CA ALA A 16 -17.08 -0.73 55.70
C ALA A 16 -17.36 0.76 55.55
N CYS A 17 -17.60 1.23 54.31
CA CYS A 17 -18.42 2.41 54.05
C CYS A 17 -19.27 2.20 52.79
N CYS A 18 -20.54 2.55 52.95
CA CYS A 18 -21.65 2.30 52.04
C CYS A 18 -21.64 3.18 50.79
N GLY A 19 -22.26 2.67 49.72
CA GLY A 19 -22.74 3.47 48.60
C GLY A 19 -23.42 2.63 47.53
N LYS A 20 -24.74 2.39 47.66
CA LYS A 20 -25.60 1.89 46.58
C LYS A 20 -26.52 3.02 46.10
N LYS A 21 -26.49 3.35 44.80
CA LYS A 21 -27.66 3.77 44.02
C LYS A 21 -27.54 3.21 42.58
N HIS A 22 -28.64 2.65 42.10
CA HIS A 22 -28.80 2.01 40.80
C HIS A 22 -29.22 3.01 39.71
N ALA A 23 -28.84 2.68 38.47
CA ALA A 23 -29.66 2.63 37.24
C ALA A 23 -29.16 3.47 36.05
N ALA A 24 -29.35 2.85 34.88
CA ALA A 24 -29.42 3.38 33.52
C ALA A 24 -28.14 3.36 32.66
N GLY A 25 -28.04 2.28 31.87
CA GLY A 25 -27.76 2.35 30.43
C GLY A 25 -26.42 2.93 30.00
N GLN A 26 -25.38 2.11 30.03
CA GLN A 26 -24.16 2.40 29.27
C GLN A 26 -24.27 1.69 27.92
N LYS A 27 -24.45 2.49 26.86
CA LYS A 27 -24.33 2.07 25.47
C LYS A 27 -22.97 1.39 25.29
N ASP A 28 -22.99 0.12 24.88
CA ASP A 28 -21.88 -0.49 24.17
C ASP A 28 -21.59 0.40 22.96
N THR A 29 -20.60 1.25 23.11
CA THR A 29 -20.01 1.96 21.99
C THR A 29 -18.91 1.04 21.51
N THR A 30 -19.30 0.11 20.64
CA THR A 30 -18.39 -0.66 19.81
C THR A 30 -17.45 0.36 19.16
N THR A 31 -16.26 0.52 19.73
CA THR A 31 -15.14 1.06 18.98
C THR A 31 -14.78 -0.07 18.03
N GLU A 32 -15.37 -0.06 16.84
CA GLU A 32 -14.92 -0.89 15.73
C GLU A 32 -13.46 -0.51 15.51
N GLY A 33 -12.57 -1.32 16.08
CA GLY A 33 -11.17 -1.28 15.75
C GLY A 33 -11.07 -1.50 14.26
N GLN A 34 -10.68 -0.46 13.53
CA GLN A 34 -10.33 -0.58 12.13
C GLN A 34 -9.27 -1.68 12.02
N VAL A 35 -9.68 -2.84 11.53
CA VAL A 35 -8.75 -3.89 11.12
C VAL A 35 -7.93 -3.25 10.01
N ALA A 36 -6.66 -2.96 10.32
CA ALA A 36 -5.73 -2.41 9.34
C ALA A 36 -5.68 -3.37 8.15
N THR A 37 -6.31 -2.98 7.05
CA THR A 37 -6.39 -3.81 5.85
C THR A 37 -5.03 -3.73 5.17
N SER A 38 -4.30 -4.85 5.13
CA SER A 38 -2.95 -4.94 4.56
C SER A 38 -2.92 -4.96 3.03
N SER A 39 -4.06 -4.77 2.36
CA SER A 39 -4.10 -4.79 0.90
C SER A 39 -3.48 -3.52 0.31
N PRO A 40 -2.83 -3.60 -0.86
CA PRO A 40 -2.35 -2.44 -1.60
C PRO A 40 -3.45 -1.40 -1.81
N ARG A 41 -3.06 -0.14 -1.99
CA ARG A 41 -3.95 0.95 -2.41
C ARG A 41 -4.26 0.83 -3.91
N VAL A 42 -5.39 1.39 -4.33
CA VAL A 42 -5.67 1.65 -5.75
C VAL A 42 -4.78 2.79 -6.23
N LEU A 43 -4.02 2.59 -7.30
CA LEU A 43 -3.26 3.64 -7.98
C LEU A 43 -3.71 3.73 -9.43
N VAL A 44 -4.11 4.93 -9.86
CA VAL A 44 -4.58 5.22 -11.21
C VAL A 44 -3.75 6.36 -11.78
N TYR A 45 -3.24 6.22 -13.00
CA TYR A 45 -2.24 7.17 -13.51
C TYR A 45 -2.33 7.37 -15.02
N ARG A 46 -1.67 8.44 -15.48
CA ARG A 46 -1.42 8.72 -16.90
C ARG A 46 0.04 9.06 -17.12
N THR A 47 0.53 8.75 -18.31
CA THR A 47 1.89 9.03 -18.74
C THR A 47 1.91 9.99 -19.93
N LYS A 48 3.06 10.64 -20.17
CA LYS A 48 3.28 11.51 -21.36
C LYS A 48 3.28 10.71 -22.66
N GLU A 49 3.86 9.51 -22.61
CA GLU A 49 3.98 8.54 -23.70
C GLU A 49 3.49 7.17 -23.23
N ASP A 50 3.20 6.25 -24.15
CA ASP A 50 2.75 4.91 -23.78
C ASP A 50 3.89 4.06 -23.24
N HIS A 51 3.84 3.79 -21.93
CA HIS A 51 4.79 2.95 -21.21
C HIS A 51 4.14 1.70 -20.63
N ALA A 52 2.92 1.32 -21.06
CA ALA A 52 2.16 0.24 -20.44
C ALA A 52 2.89 -1.12 -20.49
N ASP A 53 3.66 -1.37 -21.55
CA ASP A 53 4.44 -2.62 -21.69
C ASP A 53 5.84 -2.55 -21.06
N HIS A 54 6.25 -1.41 -20.50
CA HIS A 54 7.60 -1.21 -19.99
C HIS A 54 7.69 -1.43 -18.48
N VAL A 55 8.83 -1.97 -18.03
CA VAL A 55 9.05 -2.25 -16.60
C VAL A 55 9.31 -0.95 -15.82
N PRO A 56 8.55 -0.69 -14.72
CA PRO A 56 8.79 0.46 -13.87
C PRO A 56 9.92 0.18 -12.86
N VAL A 57 10.69 1.23 -12.57
CA VAL A 57 11.63 1.32 -11.44
C VAL A 57 11.34 2.59 -10.64
N LEU A 58 11.68 2.61 -9.36
CA LEU A 58 11.49 3.81 -8.53
C LEU A 58 12.81 4.53 -8.35
N LEU A 59 12.76 5.84 -8.54
CA LEU A 59 13.88 6.74 -8.33
C LEU A 59 13.83 7.38 -6.93
N SER A 60 14.97 7.89 -6.49
CA SER A 60 15.04 8.83 -5.38
C SER A 60 14.22 10.09 -5.67
N ALA A 61 13.84 10.85 -4.64
CA ALA A 61 12.98 12.03 -4.81
C ALA A 61 13.58 13.14 -5.70
N ASP A 62 14.91 13.21 -5.80
CA ASP A 62 15.65 14.10 -6.71
C ASP A 62 15.85 13.50 -8.11
N HIS A 63 15.30 12.31 -8.35
CA HIS A 63 15.38 11.51 -9.56
C HIS A 63 16.83 11.21 -10.00
N SER A 64 17.81 11.23 -9.08
CA SER A 64 19.22 11.03 -9.41
C SER A 64 19.66 9.56 -9.48
N ARG A 65 18.97 8.66 -8.78
CA ARG A 65 19.32 7.22 -8.72
C ARG A 65 18.11 6.32 -8.56
N ILE A 66 18.22 5.09 -9.05
CA ILE A 66 17.24 4.03 -8.78
C ILE A 66 17.38 3.61 -7.31
N ILE A 67 16.24 3.55 -6.61
CA ILE A 67 16.15 3.09 -5.21
C ILE A 67 15.36 1.78 -5.06
N SER A 68 14.58 1.40 -6.07
CA SER A 68 13.83 0.14 -6.08
C SER A 68 13.60 -0.34 -7.51
N TYR A 69 13.72 -1.64 -7.74
CA TYR A 69 13.48 -2.31 -9.03
C TYR A 69 13.07 -3.77 -8.78
N PRO A 70 12.29 -4.39 -9.68
CA PRO A 70 11.89 -5.79 -9.53
C PRO A 70 13.06 -6.74 -9.78
N HIS A 71 13.10 -7.86 -9.06
CA HIS A 71 13.79 -9.04 -9.56
C HIS A 71 12.98 -9.65 -10.72
N PRO A 72 13.59 -10.23 -11.78
CA PRO A 72 12.85 -10.86 -12.87
C PRO A 72 11.81 -11.90 -12.43
N SER A 73 12.09 -12.64 -11.34
CA SER A 73 11.13 -13.60 -10.77
C SER A 73 9.91 -12.95 -10.12
N ASP A 74 10.04 -11.72 -9.59
CA ASP A 74 8.93 -11.02 -8.93
C ASP A 74 7.82 -10.66 -9.94
N LEU A 75 8.16 -10.59 -11.23
CA LEU A 75 7.21 -10.30 -12.30
C LEU A 75 6.40 -11.52 -12.70
N LYS A 76 6.82 -12.73 -12.33
CA LYS A 76 6.12 -13.98 -12.66
C LYS A 76 5.12 -14.30 -11.56
N THR A 77 3.94 -13.69 -11.63
CA THR A 77 2.86 -13.96 -10.67
C THR A 77 2.01 -15.16 -11.09
N ALA A 78 1.19 -15.69 -10.18
CA ALA A 78 0.22 -16.74 -10.50
C ALA A 78 -0.77 -16.32 -11.61
N ASN A 79 -1.00 -15.01 -11.78
CA ASN A 79 -1.91 -14.44 -12.76
C ASN A 79 -1.18 -13.89 -14.01
N GLY A 80 0.11 -14.23 -14.19
CA GLY A 80 0.95 -13.72 -15.28
C GLY A 80 1.76 -12.49 -14.90
N LEU A 81 2.12 -11.67 -15.89
CA LEU A 81 2.88 -10.44 -15.69
C LEU A 81 1.97 -9.34 -15.11
N PRO A 82 2.44 -8.53 -14.15
CA PRO A 82 1.65 -7.47 -13.51
C PRO A 82 1.56 -6.21 -14.39
N VAL A 83 1.21 -6.38 -15.66
CA VAL A 83 1.00 -5.29 -16.63
C VAL A 83 -0.14 -4.40 -16.12
N PRO A 84 -0.02 -3.06 -16.18
CA PRO A 84 -1.11 -2.17 -15.81
C PRO A 84 -2.36 -2.42 -16.65
N THR A 85 -3.54 -2.25 -16.04
CA THR A 85 -4.82 -2.46 -16.73
C THR A 85 -5.36 -1.14 -17.27
N PRO A 86 -5.62 -0.99 -18.58
CA PRO A 86 -6.31 0.18 -19.11
C PRO A 86 -7.72 0.32 -18.51
N VAL A 87 -8.05 1.54 -18.08
CA VAL A 87 -9.36 1.87 -17.45
C VAL A 87 -10.07 3.03 -18.16
N GLY A 88 -9.67 3.33 -19.40
CA GLY A 88 -10.28 4.34 -20.26
C GLY A 88 -9.60 5.71 -20.20
N GLN A 89 -9.87 6.56 -21.19
CA GLN A 89 -9.37 7.95 -21.29
C GLN A 89 -7.85 8.12 -21.08
N GLY A 90 -7.06 7.11 -21.48
CA GLY A 90 -5.60 7.08 -21.32
C GLY A 90 -5.13 6.78 -19.90
N TYR A 91 -6.03 6.48 -18.95
CA TYR A 91 -5.69 6.05 -17.61
C TYR A 91 -5.35 4.56 -17.54
N LEU A 92 -4.38 4.27 -16.68
CA LEU A 92 -3.91 2.95 -16.32
C LEU A 92 -4.15 2.70 -14.83
N LEU A 93 -4.69 1.53 -14.50
CA LEU A 93 -4.73 0.98 -13.16
C LEU A 93 -3.45 0.19 -12.91
N ASP A 94 -2.69 0.60 -11.90
CA ASP A 94 -1.45 -0.05 -11.51
C ASP A 94 -1.71 -1.44 -10.89
N ASN A 95 -0.85 -2.40 -11.26
CA ASN A 95 -0.87 -3.78 -10.77
C ASN A 95 0.46 -4.20 -10.14
N ARG A 96 1.47 -3.31 -10.10
CA ARG A 96 2.82 -3.62 -9.61
C ARG A 96 3.21 -2.85 -8.35
N GLY A 97 2.68 -1.64 -8.18
CA GLY A 97 3.10 -0.68 -7.16
C GLY A 97 4.08 0.33 -7.75
N ILE A 98 3.57 1.45 -8.25
CA ILE A 98 4.38 2.62 -8.67
C ILE A 98 4.28 3.76 -7.65
N SER A 99 5.07 4.82 -7.84
CA SER A 99 4.97 6.06 -7.06
C SER A 99 5.13 7.27 -7.97
N LYS A 100 5.03 8.48 -7.39
CA LYS A 100 5.28 9.75 -8.10
C LYS A 100 6.70 9.87 -8.69
N ASP A 101 7.63 9.04 -8.22
CA ASP A 101 9.04 9.03 -8.61
C ASP A 101 9.38 7.80 -9.48
N VAL A 102 8.41 7.29 -10.23
CA VAL A 102 8.59 6.17 -11.16
C VAL A 102 9.36 6.59 -12.42
N ALA A 103 10.18 5.70 -12.94
CA ALA A 103 10.78 5.75 -14.26
C ALA A 103 10.53 4.44 -15.00
N TYR A 104 10.61 4.45 -16.33
CA TYR A 104 10.43 3.25 -17.15
C TYR A 104 11.73 2.82 -17.82
N LEU A 105 12.00 1.52 -17.78
CA LEU A 105 13.05 0.88 -18.57
C LEU A 105 12.56 0.66 -20.00
N GLY A 106 13.47 0.71 -20.98
CA GLY A 106 13.18 0.32 -22.36
C GLY A 106 13.09 -1.20 -22.58
N MET A 107 12.90 -1.97 -21.51
CA MET A 107 12.64 -3.40 -21.58
C MET A 107 11.17 -3.65 -21.29
N SER A 108 10.55 -4.50 -22.12
CA SER A 108 9.19 -4.96 -21.88
C SER A 108 9.11 -5.85 -20.63
N TRP A 109 7.91 -6.02 -20.09
CA TRP A 109 7.66 -6.97 -19.01
C TRP A 109 8.13 -8.38 -19.36
N ALA A 110 7.88 -8.82 -20.60
CA ALA A 110 8.21 -10.15 -21.07
C ALA A 110 9.73 -10.36 -21.17
N GLU A 111 10.45 -9.40 -21.75
CA GLU A 111 11.91 -9.46 -21.88
C GLU A 111 12.59 -9.44 -20.51
N TYR A 112 12.17 -8.53 -19.62
CA TYR A 112 12.78 -8.41 -18.30
C TYR A 112 12.50 -9.65 -17.44
N ALA A 113 11.28 -10.17 -17.45
CA ALA A 113 10.92 -11.38 -16.70
C ALA A 113 11.65 -12.63 -17.22
N ALA A 114 12.03 -12.66 -18.50
CA ALA A 114 12.79 -13.77 -19.08
C ALA A 114 14.26 -13.81 -18.62
N LEU A 115 14.78 -12.72 -18.02
CA LEU A 115 16.15 -12.68 -17.53
C LEU A 115 16.40 -13.68 -16.39
N PRO A 116 17.58 -14.32 -16.32
CA PRO A 116 17.95 -15.18 -15.21
C PRO A 116 18.20 -14.41 -13.92
N GLU A 117 18.66 -13.15 -14.03
CA GLU A 117 18.97 -12.26 -12.93
C GLU A 117 18.68 -10.80 -13.31
N ALA A 118 18.50 -9.93 -12.32
CA ALA A 118 18.33 -8.51 -12.57
C ALA A 118 19.63 -7.91 -13.18
N PRO A 119 19.55 -6.99 -14.16
CA PRO A 119 20.73 -6.30 -14.68
C PRO A 119 21.46 -5.51 -13.58
N SER A 120 22.75 -5.23 -13.80
CA SER A 120 23.53 -4.38 -12.89
C SER A 120 22.93 -2.98 -12.77
N MET A 121 23.22 -2.27 -11.67
CA MET A 121 22.74 -0.90 -11.46
C MET A 121 23.13 0.07 -12.59
N GLU A 122 24.35 -0.07 -13.12
CA GLU A 122 24.81 0.71 -14.28
C GLU A 122 23.95 0.42 -15.51
N LYS A 123 23.69 -0.87 -15.80
CA LYS A 123 22.88 -1.28 -16.92
C LYS A 123 21.42 -0.85 -16.78
N LEU A 124 20.83 -0.97 -15.58
CA LEU A 124 19.48 -0.49 -15.29
C LEU A 124 19.36 1.00 -15.55
N ASN A 125 20.32 1.82 -15.09
CA ASN A 125 20.30 3.26 -15.37
C ASN A 125 20.39 3.56 -16.86
N ALA A 126 21.24 2.85 -17.60
CA ALA A 126 21.36 3.01 -19.05
C ALA A 126 20.13 2.53 -19.84
N LEU A 127 19.28 1.70 -19.23
CA LEU A 127 18.02 1.22 -19.82
C LEU A 127 16.84 2.16 -19.56
N ILE A 128 16.96 3.18 -18.71
CA ILE A 128 15.85 4.10 -18.46
C ILE A 128 15.57 4.93 -19.72
N ILE A 129 14.33 4.86 -20.20
CA ILE A 129 13.85 5.60 -21.38
C ILE A 129 13.06 6.86 -20.99
N ASP A 130 12.43 6.88 -19.81
CA ASP A 130 11.73 8.05 -19.28
C ASP A 130 11.86 8.11 -17.76
N ARG A 131 12.43 9.21 -17.25
CA ARG A 131 12.68 9.41 -15.81
C ARG A 131 11.53 10.08 -15.07
N ASP A 132 10.64 10.76 -15.77
CA ASP A 132 9.48 11.43 -15.17
C ASP A 132 8.25 11.29 -16.07
N PRO A 133 7.73 10.07 -16.24
CA PRO A 133 6.72 9.74 -17.23
C PRO A 133 5.33 10.26 -16.88
N LEU A 134 5.05 10.47 -15.58
CA LEU A 134 3.70 10.72 -15.07
C LEU A 134 3.21 12.12 -15.41
N THR A 135 2.02 12.20 -16.01
CA THR A 135 1.24 13.46 -16.10
C THR A 135 0.24 13.57 -14.97
N GLU A 136 -0.28 12.44 -14.49
CA GLU A 136 -1.17 12.35 -13.34
C GLU A 136 -0.94 11.07 -12.53
N LEU A 137 -1.17 11.15 -11.23
CA LEU A 137 -1.21 10.01 -10.32
C LEU A 137 -2.27 10.22 -9.26
N TRP A 138 -3.13 9.22 -9.07
CA TRP A 138 -4.25 9.22 -8.13
C TRP A 138 -4.15 8.01 -7.21
N GLU A 139 -4.36 8.23 -5.91
CA GLU A 139 -4.41 7.19 -4.89
C GLU A 139 -5.81 7.07 -4.32
N GLY A 140 -6.45 5.92 -4.55
CA GLY A 140 -7.74 5.57 -3.99
C GLY A 140 -7.64 4.77 -2.70
N ASP A 141 -8.76 4.19 -2.29
CA ASP A 141 -8.83 3.32 -1.13
C ASP A 141 -8.05 1.99 -1.32
N HIS A 142 -7.98 1.18 -0.28
CA HIS A 142 -7.44 -0.17 -0.30
C HIS A 142 -8.17 -1.04 -1.33
N ARG A 143 -7.43 -1.80 -2.15
CA ARG A 143 -8.00 -2.66 -3.20
C ARG A 143 -8.99 -3.68 -2.67
N ALA A 144 -8.81 -4.17 -1.44
CA ALA A 144 -9.74 -5.11 -0.81
C ALA A 144 -11.12 -4.50 -0.51
N ASN A 145 -11.27 -3.18 -0.55
CA ASN A 145 -12.54 -2.49 -0.36
C ASN A 145 -13.35 -2.40 -1.65
N LEU A 146 -12.74 -2.66 -2.81
CA LEU A 146 -13.40 -2.70 -4.12
C LEU A 146 -13.77 -4.15 -4.44
N LYS A 147 -14.99 -4.34 -4.94
CA LYS A 147 -15.47 -5.67 -5.38
C LYS A 147 -14.87 -6.05 -6.72
N ASP A 148 -14.77 -5.07 -7.61
CA ASP A 148 -14.16 -5.19 -8.93
C ASP A 148 -13.36 -3.92 -9.23
N PRO A 149 -12.06 -3.90 -8.87
CA PRO A 149 -11.23 -2.71 -9.03
C PRO A 149 -11.18 -2.17 -10.46
N VAL A 150 -11.18 -3.04 -11.48
CA VAL A 150 -11.10 -2.59 -12.87
C VAL A 150 -12.40 -1.92 -13.28
N LYS A 151 -13.53 -2.57 -13.00
CA LYS A 151 -14.85 -2.04 -13.37
C LYS A 151 -15.17 -0.75 -12.62
N GLU A 152 -14.91 -0.71 -11.33
CA GLU A 152 -15.22 0.47 -10.49
C GLU A 152 -14.34 1.67 -10.87
N VAL A 153 -13.02 1.47 -11.02
CA VAL A 153 -12.11 2.54 -11.45
C VAL A 153 -12.45 3.04 -12.86
N SER A 154 -12.77 2.14 -13.79
CA SER A 154 -13.18 2.54 -15.14
C SER A 154 -14.43 3.42 -15.11
N ALA A 155 -15.41 3.10 -14.25
CA ALA A 155 -16.61 3.92 -14.08
C ALA A 155 -16.28 5.32 -13.51
N TRP A 156 -15.35 5.42 -12.55
CA TRP A 156 -14.91 6.71 -12.02
C TRP A 156 -14.20 7.56 -13.09
N VAL A 157 -13.38 6.92 -13.93
CA VAL A 157 -12.71 7.58 -15.05
C VAL A 157 -13.74 8.08 -16.06
N GLU A 158 -14.66 7.21 -16.49
CA GLU A 158 -15.75 7.55 -17.43
C GLU A 158 -16.63 8.70 -16.94
N ALA A 159 -16.97 8.72 -15.65
CA ALA A 159 -17.78 9.76 -15.04
C ALA A 159 -17.00 11.06 -14.76
N GLY A 160 -15.66 11.05 -14.84
CA GLY A 160 -14.82 12.18 -14.45
C GLY A 160 -14.83 12.44 -12.93
N GLU A 161 -14.95 11.38 -12.14
CA GLU A 161 -15.16 11.41 -10.68
C GLU A 161 -13.96 10.87 -9.89
N LEU A 162 -12.77 10.77 -10.50
CA LEU A 162 -11.57 10.31 -9.80
C LEU A 162 -11.29 11.13 -8.53
N ASP A 163 -11.57 12.42 -8.51
CA ASP A 163 -11.41 13.30 -7.34
C ASP A 163 -12.36 13.01 -6.18
N LYS A 164 -13.50 12.36 -6.45
CA LYS A 164 -14.45 11.92 -5.42
C LYS A 164 -14.02 10.64 -4.73
N HIS A 165 -13.19 9.83 -5.40
CA HIS A 165 -12.80 8.48 -4.96
C HIS A 165 -11.32 8.36 -4.63
N CYS A 166 -10.49 9.23 -5.19
CA CYS A 166 -9.05 9.18 -5.12
C CYS A 166 -8.48 10.56 -4.79
N LYS A 167 -7.36 10.56 -4.05
CA LYS A 167 -6.55 11.74 -3.83
C LYS A 167 -5.53 11.88 -4.96
N ARG A 168 -5.46 13.06 -5.57
CA ARG A 168 -4.41 13.37 -6.54
C ARG A 168 -3.05 13.50 -5.84
N LEU A 169 -2.05 12.81 -6.37
CA LEU A 169 -0.65 12.81 -5.94
C LEU A 169 0.27 13.55 -6.93
N LYS A 170 -0.10 13.59 -8.22
CA LYS A 170 0.55 14.35 -9.30
C LYS A 170 -0.51 14.79 -10.31
#